data_AF-A0A349JZZ1-F1
#
_entry.id   AF-A0A349JZZ1-F1
#
_cell.length_a   1.000
_cell.length_b   1.000
_cell.length_c   1.000
_cell.angle_alpha   90.00
_cell.angle_beta   90.00
_cell.angle_gamma   90.00
#
_symmetry.space_group_name_H-M   'P 1'
#
loop_
_entity.id
_entity.type
_entity.pdbx_description
1 polymer ?
#
loop_
_entity_poly.entity_id
_entity_poly.type
_entity_poly.pdbx_seq_one_letter_code
_entity_poly.pdbx_strand_id
1 'polypeptide(L)'
;MVRIPESTMKSLLYATTVLATPLIAAPVPLLKTAATVNGKMISTREVQQQLAPTIGMLMAKYPRRGEQFQKALTEARREVLDQLIEHKLVLSKLEEKQLQIPDHIVKQEIERFIRINFKGSQEDFRKYLKAIRMTRREFEKSQQEKILVQSFKREQFKDVAPATDA
;
A
#
# COMPACT_ATOMS: atom_id res chain seq x y z
N MET A 1 3.00 -76.84 -33.33
CA MET A 1 3.80 -75.59 -33.34
C MET A 1 3.90 -75.13 -31.88
N VAL A 2 5.13 -75.06 -31.37
CA VAL A 2 5.53 -75.14 -29.95
C VAL A 2 5.61 -73.76 -29.31
N ARG A 3 5.12 -73.61 -28.07
CA ARG A 3 5.30 -72.47 -27.14
C ARG A 3 4.99 -73.00 -25.73
N ILE A 4 5.77 -72.85 -24.65
CA ILE A 4 6.83 -71.93 -24.18
C ILE A 4 7.59 -72.67 -23.05
N PRO A 5 8.91 -72.52 -22.84
CA PRO A 5 9.53 -72.91 -21.57
C PRO A 5 9.43 -71.77 -20.54
N GLU A 6 9.06 -72.13 -19.31
CA GLU A 6 9.03 -71.23 -18.18
C GLU A 6 10.44 -70.77 -17.78
N SER A 7 10.57 -69.47 -17.52
CA SER A 7 11.73 -68.89 -16.85
C SER A 7 11.25 -68.28 -15.55
N THR A 8 11.55 -68.98 -14.46
CA THR A 8 11.53 -68.43 -13.11
C THR A 8 12.48 -67.24 -13.03
N MET A 9 12.10 -66.16 -12.33
CA MET A 9 12.72 -65.81 -11.04
C MET A 9 12.51 -64.32 -10.65
N LYS A 10 11.94 -64.18 -9.44
CA LYS A 10 12.12 -63.13 -8.41
C LYS A 10 11.67 -61.68 -8.69
N SER A 11 10.54 -61.40 -8.03
CA SER A 11 10.02 -60.13 -7.54
C SER A 11 11.05 -59.13 -7.02
N LEU A 12 10.90 -57.86 -7.41
CA LEU A 12 11.26 -56.71 -6.57
C LEU A 12 10.28 -55.55 -6.85
N LEU A 13 9.27 -55.43 -5.98
CA LEU A 13 8.34 -54.30 -5.95
C LEU A 13 9.06 -53.09 -5.34
N TYR A 14 9.35 -52.08 -6.16
CA TYR A 14 9.81 -50.78 -5.68
C TYR A 14 8.59 -49.94 -5.25
N ALA A 15 8.38 -49.82 -3.94
CA ALA A 15 7.44 -48.87 -3.37
C ALA A 15 8.11 -47.50 -3.26
N THR A 16 7.80 -46.60 -4.19
CA THR A 16 8.24 -45.20 -4.13
C THR A 16 7.37 -44.40 -3.15
N THR A 17 7.81 -44.29 -1.91
CA THR A 17 7.22 -43.36 -0.93
C THR A 17 7.61 -41.93 -1.27
N VAL A 18 6.67 -41.13 -1.79
CA VAL A 18 6.81 -39.68 -1.91
C VAL A 18 6.70 -39.07 -0.51
N LEU A 19 7.83 -38.63 0.07
CA LEU A 19 7.81 -37.77 1.25
C LEU A 19 7.22 -36.42 0.85
N ALA A 20 5.95 -36.18 1.17
CA ALA A 20 5.38 -34.84 1.17
C ALA A 20 6.00 -34.05 2.32
N THR A 21 7.00 -33.21 2.03
CA THR A 21 7.50 -32.25 3.00
C THR A 21 6.40 -31.24 3.31
N PRO A 22 6.02 -31.01 4.58
CA PRO A 22 5.09 -29.96 4.92
C PRO A 22 5.75 -28.62 4.58
N LEU A 23 5.08 -27.82 3.75
CA LEU A 23 5.47 -26.44 3.51
C LEU A 23 5.28 -25.69 4.83
N ILE A 24 6.36 -25.52 5.60
CA ILE A 24 6.34 -24.67 6.79
C ILE A 24 6.05 -23.25 6.30
N ALA A 25 4.81 -22.80 6.46
CA ALA A 25 4.43 -21.44 6.18
C ALA A 25 5.23 -20.51 7.11
N ALA A 26 6.09 -19.67 6.54
CA ALA A 26 6.83 -18.68 7.31
C ALA A 26 5.85 -17.82 8.14
N PRO A 27 6.18 -17.47 9.39
CA PRO A 27 5.30 -16.67 10.22
C PRO A 27 5.01 -15.33 9.52
N VAL A 28 3.73 -15.11 9.20
CA VAL A 28 3.27 -13.83 8.64
C VAL A 28 3.50 -12.77 9.72
N PRO A 29 4.26 -11.70 9.45
CA PRO A 29 4.50 -10.67 10.46
C PRO A 29 3.16 -10.07 10.87
N LEU A 30 2.80 -10.21 12.15
CA LEU A 30 1.61 -9.59 12.72
C LEU A 30 1.74 -8.07 12.53
N LEU A 31 0.81 -7.48 11.78
CA LEU A 31 0.71 -6.04 11.64
C LEU A 31 0.37 -5.45 13.01
N LYS A 32 1.31 -4.73 13.62
CA LYS A 32 1.03 -3.99 14.86
C LYS A 32 0.08 -2.83 14.55
N THR A 33 -0.95 -2.68 15.36
CA THR A 33 -1.92 -1.58 15.25
C THR A 33 -1.35 -0.31 15.89
N ALA A 34 -1.38 0.80 15.15
CA ALA A 34 -1.04 2.12 15.66
C ALA A 34 -2.28 2.85 16.20
N ALA A 35 -3.41 2.74 15.50
CA ALA A 35 -4.70 3.31 15.90
C ALA A 35 -5.87 2.61 15.18
N THR A 36 -7.09 2.87 15.64
CA THR A 36 -8.34 2.43 14.97
C THR A 36 -9.29 3.61 14.87
N VAL A 37 -9.85 3.83 13.67
CA VAL A 37 -10.75 4.96 13.36
C VAL A 37 -12.00 4.42 12.69
N ASN A 38 -13.17 4.55 13.34
CA ASN A 38 -14.45 4.01 12.85
C ASN A 38 -14.36 2.56 12.34
N GLY A 39 -13.66 1.70 13.09
CA GLY A 39 -13.45 0.29 12.72
C GLY A 39 -12.35 0.03 11.68
N LYS A 40 -11.75 1.07 11.09
CA LYS A 40 -10.60 0.95 10.16
C LYS A 40 -9.28 1.00 10.92
N MET A 41 -8.43 0.00 10.73
CA MET A 41 -7.12 -0.08 11.38
C MET A 41 -6.08 0.80 10.68
N ILE A 42 -5.27 1.53 11.45
CA ILE A 42 -4.01 2.15 11.01
C ILE A 42 -2.87 1.28 11.53
N SER A 43 -2.03 0.76 10.64
CA SER A 43 -0.90 -0.10 11.03
C SER A 43 0.36 0.71 11.32
N THR A 44 1.26 0.18 12.16
CA THR A 44 2.58 0.80 12.38
C THR A 44 3.42 0.87 11.10
N ARG A 45 3.19 -0.05 10.16
CA ARG A 45 3.85 -0.07 8.85
C ARG A 45 3.40 1.12 8.00
N GLU A 46 2.10 1.43 8.00
CA GLU A 46 1.52 2.57 7.29
C GLU A 46 2.13 3.89 7.81
N VAL A 47 2.19 4.05 9.14
CA VAL A 47 2.86 5.19 9.79
C VAL A 47 4.33 5.27 9.37
N GLN A 48 5.08 4.16 9.39
CA GLN A 48 6.50 4.16 8.99
C GLN A 48 6.71 4.51 7.52
N GLN A 49 5.86 4.00 6.62
CA GLN A 49 5.94 4.29 5.20
C GLN A 49 5.75 5.79 4.92
N GLN A 50 4.77 6.40 5.59
CA GLN A 50 4.50 7.83 5.46
C GLN A 50 5.58 8.70 6.14
N LEU A 51 6.19 8.20 7.22
CA LEU A 51 7.25 8.89 7.95
C LEU A 51 8.63 8.83 7.24
N ALA A 52 8.85 7.87 6.35
CA ALA A 52 10.16 7.61 5.73
C ALA A 52 10.83 8.84 5.08
N PRO A 53 10.14 9.70 4.31
CA PRO A 53 10.73 10.91 3.75
C PRO A 53 11.21 11.90 4.83
N THR A 54 10.41 12.06 5.89
CA THR A 54 10.72 12.95 7.01
C THR A 54 11.94 12.47 7.78
N ILE A 55 12.13 11.16 7.92
CA ILE A 55 13.34 10.60 8.56
C ILE A 55 14.60 11.04 7.83
N GLY A 56 14.62 10.98 6.49
CA GLY A 56 15.76 11.42 5.70
C GLY A 56 16.10 12.90 5.94
N MET A 57 15.07 13.75 5.97
CA MET A 57 15.20 15.18 6.28
C MET A 57 15.72 15.41 7.71
N LEU A 58 15.18 14.71 8.70
CA LEU A 58 15.60 14.81 10.10
C LEU A 58 17.04 14.34 10.30
N MET A 59 17.47 13.29 9.60
CA MET A 59 18.85 12.81 9.65
C MET A 59 19.83 13.85 9.08
N ALA A 60 19.45 14.56 8.02
CA ALA A 60 20.25 15.65 7.47
C ALA A 60 20.31 16.86 8.43
N LYS A 61 19.17 17.20 9.07
CA LYS A 61 19.08 18.30 10.03
C LYS A 61 19.81 18.03 11.34
N TYR A 62 19.85 16.78 11.80
CA TYR A 62 20.47 16.37 13.06
C TYR A 62 21.51 15.24 12.85
N PRO A 63 22.71 15.53 12.33
CA PRO A 63 23.71 14.51 11.98
C PRO A 63 24.16 13.65 13.16
N ARG A 64 24.22 14.23 14.36
CA ARG A 64 24.63 13.54 15.61
C ARG A 64 23.53 12.66 16.21
N ARG A 65 22.29 12.71 15.70
CA ARG A 65 21.14 11.89 16.13
C ARG A 65 20.91 11.84 17.66
N GLY A 66 21.19 12.95 18.35
CA GLY A 66 21.05 13.07 19.80
C GLY A 66 19.60 13.29 20.26
N GLU A 67 19.40 13.79 21.47
CA GLU A 67 18.08 13.98 22.09
C GLU A 67 17.11 14.80 21.23
N GLN A 68 17.59 15.88 20.60
CA GLN A 68 16.77 16.72 19.71
C GLN A 68 16.25 15.94 18.49
N PHE A 69 17.05 15.01 17.94
CA PHE A 69 16.61 14.15 16.84
C PHE A 69 15.49 13.21 17.31
N GLN A 70 15.62 12.61 18.50
CA GLN A 70 14.60 11.70 19.03
C GLN A 70 13.29 12.43 19.32
N LYS A 71 13.36 13.66 19.87
CA LYS A 71 12.19 14.52 20.06
C LYS A 71 11.52 14.84 18.72
N ALA A 72 12.28 15.32 17.74
CA ALA A 72 11.75 15.65 16.41
C ALA A 72 11.18 14.42 15.68
N LEU A 73 11.81 13.25 15.82
CA LEU A 73 11.31 12.00 15.25
C LEU A 73 9.99 11.55 15.90
N THR A 74 9.86 11.73 17.21
CA THR A 74 8.64 11.41 17.96
C THR A 74 7.50 12.32 17.54
N GLU A 75 7.77 13.63 17.43
CA GLU A 75 6.78 14.61 16.97
C GLU A 75 6.34 14.31 15.53
N ALA A 76 7.30 14.11 14.62
CA ALA A 76 6.99 13.77 13.23
C ALA A 76 6.16 12.47 13.11
N ARG A 77 6.42 11.48 13.97
CA ARG A 77 5.61 10.25 14.01
C ARG A 77 4.17 10.55 14.45
N ARG A 78 3.99 11.42 15.44
CA ARG A 78 2.67 11.85 15.92
C ARG A 78 1.92 12.59 14.82
N GLU A 79 2.55 13.57 14.18
CA GLU A 79 1.95 14.33 13.07
C GLU A 79 1.50 13.40 11.93
N VAL A 80 2.35 12.44 11.56
CA VAL A 80 2.00 11.44 10.53
C VAL A 80 0.81 10.57 10.95
N LEU A 81 0.75 10.15 12.22
CA LEU A 81 -0.38 9.38 12.74
C LEU A 81 -1.67 10.22 12.69
N ASP A 82 -1.61 11.48 13.11
CA ASP A 82 -2.76 12.40 13.10
C ASP A 82 -3.26 12.65 11.67
N GLN A 83 -2.35 12.83 10.72
CA GLN A 83 -2.71 12.94 9.28
C GLN A 83 -3.40 11.68 8.75
N LEU A 84 -2.92 10.49 9.14
CA LEU A 84 -3.55 9.23 8.75
C LEU A 84 -4.94 9.07 9.38
N ILE A 85 -5.12 9.49 10.63
CA ILE A 85 -6.41 9.49 11.31
C ILE A 85 -7.40 10.41 10.58
N GLU A 86 -6.99 11.65 10.31
CA GLU A 86 -7.81 12.62 9.58
C GLU A 86 -8.21 12.08 8.21
N HIS A 87 -7.26 11.50 7.48
CA HIS A 87 -7.53 10.89 6.18
C HIS A 87 -8.61 9.80 6.28
N LYS A 88 -8.52 8.89 7.28
CA LYS A 88 -9.52 7.82 7.46
C LYS A 88 -10.88 8.36 7.90
N LEU A 89 -10.93 9.42 8.69
CA LEU A 89 -12.18 10.10 9.03
C LEU A 89 -12.85 10.68 7.79
N VAL A 90 -12.08 11.34 6.93
CA VAL A 90 -12.59 11.89 5.66
C VAL A 90 -13.13 10.78 4.76
N LEU A 91 -12.38 9.69 4.57
CA LEU A 91 -12.83 8.56 3.77
C LEU A 91 -14.11 7.92 4.32
N SER A 92 -14.23 7.82 5.65
CA SER A 92 -15.42 7.26 6.28
C SER A 92 -16.64 8.15 6.03
N LYS A 93 -16.50 9.48 6.17
CA LYS A 93 -17.57 10.44 5.82
C LYS A 93 -17.95 10.40 4.33
N LEU A 94 -16.98 10.18 3.45
CA LEU A 94 -17.19 10.08 2.02
C LEU A 94 -17.98 8.81 1.64
N GLU A 95 -17.64 7.68 2.27
CA GLU A 95 -18.38 6.42 2.13
C GLU A 95 -19.83 6.56 2.61
N GLU A 96 -20.06 7.21 3.75
CA GLU A 96 -21.40 7.50 4.28
C GLU A 96 -22.24 8.33 3.29
N LYS A 97 -21.62 9.31 2.61
CA LYS A 97 -22.28 10.20 1.64
C LYS A 97 -22.43 9.59 0.24
N GLN A 98 -21.87 8.40 -0.01
CA GLN A 98 -21.89 7.72 -1.32
C GLN A 98 -21.42 8.63 -2.48
N LEU A 99 -20.45 9.51 -2.20
CA LEU A 99 -19.91 10.42 -3.19
C LEU A 99 -19.12 9.63 -4.25
N GLN A 100 -19.54 9.73 -5.51
CA GLN A 100 -18.88 9.09 -6.64
C GLN A 100 -18.20 10.14 -7.51
N ILE A 101 -17.00 9.81 -7.98
CA ILE A 101 -16.29 10.63 -8.97
C ILE A 101 -16.58 10.07 -10.35
N PRO A 102 -16.92 10.93 -11.33
CA PRO A 102 -17.05 10.48 -12.71
C PRO A 102 -15.76 9.85 -13.24
N ASP A 103 -15.87 8.69 -13.89
CA ASP A 103 -14.73 7.93 -14.43
C ASP A 103 -13.79 8.76 -15.32
N HIS A 104 -14.33 9.70 -16.08
CA HIS A 104 -13.54 10.53 -16.99
C HIS A 104 -12.53 11.41 -16.24
N ILE A 105 -12.86 11.89 -15.03
CA ILE A 105 -11.96 12.68 -14.19
C ILE A 105 -10.77 11.81 -13.75
N VAL A 106 -11.04 10.58 -13.33
CA VAL A 106 -9.99 9.63 -12.91
C VAL A 106 -9.08 9.27 -14.09
N LYS A 107 -9.66 9.02 -15.27
CA LYS A 107 -8.89 8.76 -16.50
C LYS A 107 -7.98 9.93 -16.87
N GLN A 108 -8.51 11.15 -16.83
CA GLN A 108 -7.73 12.37 -17.11
C GLN A 108 -6.58 12.56 -16.12
N GLU A 109 -6.79 12.27 -14.82
CA GLU A 109 -5.73 12.32 -13.82
C GLU A 109 -4.62 11.30 -14.12
N ILE A 110 -4.99 10.07 -14.47
CA ILE A 110 -4.02 9.02 -14.79
C ILE A 110 -3.23 9.39 -16.03
N GLU A 111 -3.89 9.89 -17.08
CA GLU A 111 -3.20 10.37 -18.27
C GLU A 111 -2.26 11.53 -17.96
N ARG A 112 -2.69 12.47 -17.10
CA ARG A 112 -1.82 13.55 -16.63
C ARG A 112 -0.61 13.01 -15.88
N PHE A 113 -0.82 12.07 -14.96
CA PHE A 113 0.24 11.42 -14.20
C PHE A 113 1.24 10.73 -15.14
N ILE A 114 0.76 10.03 -16.16
CA ILE A 114 1.61 9.35 -17.16
C ILE A 114 2.39 10.36 -18.01
N ARG A 115 1.75 11.46 -18.43
CA ARG A 115 2.44 12.53 -19.17
C ARG A 115 3.56 13.17 -18.34
N ILE A 116 3.28 13.51 -17.08
CA ILE A 116 4.23 14.23 -16.22
C ILE A 116 5.40 13.33 -15.78
N ASN A 117 5.11 12.11 -15.32
CA ASN A 117 6.11 11.26 -14.67
C ASN A 117 6.82 10.31 -15.64
N PHE A 118 6.20 10.01 -16.78
CA PHE A 118 6.70 9.03 -17.75
C PHE A 118 6.77 9.58 -19.17
N LYS A 119 6.66 10.91 -19.35
CA LYS A 119 6.66 11.57 -20.68
C LYS A 119 5.64 10.97 -21.65
N GLY A 120 4.54 10.42 -21.13
CA GLY A 120 3.50 9.76 -21.93
C GLY A 120 3.71 8.25 -22.17
N SER A 121 4.84 7.68 -21.76
CA SER A 121 5.17 6.26 -21.97
C SER A 121 4.31 5.33 -21.12
N GLN A 122 3.37 4.63 -21.77
CA GLN A 122 2.55 3.59 -21.12
C GLN A 122 3.39 2.38 -20.71
N GLU A 123 4.48 2.11 -21.42
CA GLU A 123 5.37 1.00 -21.09
C GLU A 123 6.10 1.26 -19.77
N ASP A 124 6.65 2.46 -19.59
CA ASP A 124 7.36 2.82 -18.37
C ASP A 124 6.42 2.93 -17.18
N PHE A 125 5.19 3.40 -17.40
CA PHE A 125 4.15 3.34 -16.39
C PHE A 125 3.82 1.88 -15.97
N ARG A 126 3.71 0.94 -16.92
CA ARG A 126 3.53 -0.49 -16.58
C ARG A 126 4.72 -1.07 -15.82
N LYS A 127 5.95 -0.69 -16.18
CA LYS A 127 7.16 -1.10 -15.45
C LYS A 127 7.14 -0.57 -14.01
N TYR A 128 6.75 0.69 -13.82
CA TYR A 128 6.56 1.29 -12.50
C TYR A 128 5.54 0.51 -11.66
N LEU A 129 4.34 0.25 -12.20
CA LEU A 129 3.30 -0.52 -11.52
C LEU A 129 3.80 -1.90 -11.08
N LYS A 130 4.55 -2.60 -11.95
CA LYS A 130 5.18 -3.89 -11.60
C LYS A 130 6.21 -3.74 -10.48
N ALA A 131 7.06 -2.72 -10.53
CA ALA A 131 8.08 -2.48 -9.52
C ALA A 131 7.49 -2.27 -8.12
N ILE A 132 6.34 -1.59 -8.04
CA ILE A 132 5.62 -1.37 -6.77
C ILE A 132 4.55 -2.43 -6.48
N ARG A 133 4.50 -3.51 -7.28
CA ARG A 133 3.55 -4.63 -7.14
C ARG A 133 2.08 -4.19 -7.06
N MET A 134 1.71 -3.23 -7.90
CA MET A 134 0.35 -2.67 -7.95
C MET A 134 -0.25 -2.89 -9.33
N THR A 135 -1.53 -3.25 -9.37
CA THR A 135 -2.28 -3.38 -10.61
C THR A 135 -2.78 -2.02 -11.11
N ARG A 136 -3.12 -1.94 -12.40
CA ARG A 136 -3.74 -0.75 -13.00
C ARG A 136 -5.03 -0.34 -12.26
N ARG A 137 -5.86 -1.32 -11.89
CA ARG A 137 -7.13 -1.11 -11.19
C ARG A 137 -6.93 -0.59 -9.78
N GLU A 138 -5.94 -1.10 -9.06
CA GLU A 138 -5.59 -0.57 -7.73
C GLU A 138 -5.06 0.86 -7.83
N PHE A 139 -4.25 1.16 -8.85
CA PHE A 139 -3.82 2.52 -9.10
C PHE A 139 -5.00 3.46 -9.38
N GLU A 140 -5.91 3.06 -10.26
CA GLU A 140 -7.14 3.80 -10.57
C GLU A 140 -7.95 4.12 -9.31
N LYS A 141 -8.19 3.12 -8.46
CA LYS A 141 -8.85 3.31 -7.16
C LYS A 141 -8.09 4.30 -6.28
N SER A 142 -6.75 4.19 -6.22
CA SER A 142 -5.94 5.12 -5.42
C SER A 142 -6.00 6.56 -5.93
N GLN A 143 -6.12 6.78 -7.24
CA GLN A 143 -6.28 8.12 -7.82
C GLN A 143 -7.67 8.67 -7.55
N GLN A 144 -8.71 7.83 -7.72
CA GLN A 144 -10.08 8.18 -7.38
C GLN A 144 -10.19 8.64 -5.91
N GLU A 145 -9.64 7.87 -4.99
CA GLU A 145 -9.63 8.19 -3.55
C GLU A 145 -8.96 9.55 -3.28
N LYS A 146 -7.78 9.79 -3.87
CA LYS A 146 -7.06 11.07 -3.75
C LYS A 146 -7.87 12.25 -4.25
N ILE A 147 -8.49 12.13 -5.43
CA ILE A 147 -9.33 13.18 -6.01
C ILE A 147 -10.52 13.47 -5.09
N LEU A 148 -11.11 12.42 -4.50
CA LEU A 148 -12.29 12.54 -3.65
C LEU A 148 -11.98 13.31 -2.38
N VAL A 149 -10.91 12.91 -1.70
CA VAL A 149 -10.41 13.57 -0.49
C VAL A 149 -10.05 15.03 -0.77
N GLN A 150 -9.34 15.30 -1.88
CA GLN A 150 -8.99 16.67 -2.26
C GLN A 150 -10.23 17.53 -2.58
N SER A 151 -11.23 16.95 -3.22
CA SER A 151 -12.46 17.67 -3.57
C SER A 151 -13.30 17.96 -2.33
N PHE A 152 -13.43 16.98 -1.44
CA PHE A 152 -14.11 17.14 -0.15
C PHE A 152 -13.43 18.17 0.74
N LYS A 153 -12.09 18.13 0.87
CA LYS A 153 -11.35 19.15 1.63
C LYS A 153 -11.62 20.54 1.06
N ARG A 154 -11.54 20.73 -0.26
CA ARG A 154 -11.83 22.01 -0.90
C ARG A 154 -13.26 22.49 -0.68
N GLU A 155 -14.23 21.60 -0.65
CA GLU A 155 -15.63 21.94 -0.35
C GLU A 155 -15.77 22.42 1.11
N GLN A 156 -15.24 21.66 2.07
CA GLN A 156 -15.28 22.04 3.48
C GLN A 156 -14.56 23.38 3.76
N PHE A 157 -13.44 23.65 3.10
CA PHE A 157 -12.70 24.92 3.26
C PHE A 157 -13.31 26.10 2.48
N LYS A 158 -14.22 25.89 1.53
CA LYS A 158 -14.98 27.01 0.92
C LYS A 158 -15.98 27.61 1.89
N ASP A 159 -16.50 26.80 2.80
CA ASP A 159 -17.53 27.20 3.78
C ASP A 159 -16.93 27.85 5.03
N VAL A 160 -15.62 27.72 5.26
CA VAL A 160 -14.89 28.40 6.34
C VAL A 160 -14.20 29.62 5.72
N ALA A 161 -14.74 30.81 5.97
CA ALA A 161 -14.14 32.08 5.52
C ALA A 161 -12.63 32.11 5.81
N PRO A 162 -11.79 32.66 4.92
CA PRO A 162 -10.33 32.67 5.11
C PRO A 162 -10.01 33.29 6.46
N ALA A 163 -9.08 32.67 7.20
CA ALA A 163 -8.58 33.20 8.46
C ALA A 163 -8.23 34.68 8.24
N THR A 164 -8.95 35.56 8.92
CA THR A 164 -8.66 36.99 8.90
C THR A 164 -7.27 37.16 9.47
N ASP A 165 -6.34 37.62 8.63
CA ASP A 165 -4.98 37.96 9.04
C ASP A 165 -5.07 38.92 10.25
N ALA A 166 -4.38 38.57 11.34
CA ALA A 166 -4.18 39.41 12.52
C ALA A 166 -2.77 40.00 12.50
#